data_AF-A0AAJ2K4M1-F1
#
_entry.id   AF-A0AAJ2K4M1-F1
#
_cell.length_a   1.000
_cell.length_b   1.000
_cell.length_c   1.000
_cell.angle_alpha   90.00
_cell.angle_beta   90.00
_cell.angle_gamma   90.00
#
_symmetry.space_group_name_H-M   'P 1'
#
loop_
_entity.id
_entity.type
_entity.pdbx_description
1 polymer ?
#
loop_
_entity_poly.entity_id
_entity_poly.type
_entity_poly.pdbx_seq_one_letter_code
_entity_poly.pdbx_strand_id
1 'polypeptide(L)'
;MNMKSLIITGFAATMLATTFSTTGATEAQASTTAQNQSFTDNTYENKKMEQELQSLYKDVNSKILLSVSQSPYFKRELTAAKAKANIALKKKNYAKMAQAKAELERLYDELDRSLYPDNY
;
A
#
# COMPACT_ATOMS: atom_id res chain seq x y z
N MET A 1 5.76 -38.25 12.54
CA MET A 1 5.93 -36.79 12.63
C MET A 1 5.27 -36.20 11.39
N ASN A 2 4.11 -35.56 11.55
CA ASN A 2 3.24 -35.14 10.44
C ASN A 2 3.65 -33.73 9.97
N MET A 3 4.33 -33.64 8.81
CA MET A 3 4.58 -32.35 8.16
C MET A 3 3.31 -31.91 7.44
N LYS A 4 2.68 -30.82 7.92
CA LYS A 4 1.62 -30.13 7.19
C LYS A 4 2.29 -29.22 6.16
N SER A 5 1.90 -29.39 4.89
CA SER A 5 2.33 -28.57 3.77
C SER A 5 2.00 -27.10 4.02
N LEU A 6 3.03 -26.25 4.01
CA LEU A 6 2.92 -24.80 3.95
C LEU A 6 2.83 -24.42 2.47
N ILE A 7 1.62 -24.13 2.00
CA ILE A 7 1.44 -23.49 0.69
C ILE A 7 1.80 -22.03 0.90
N ILE A 8 3.05 -21.68 0.58
CA ILE A 8 3.49 -20.29 0.41
C ILE A 8 2.90 -19.82 -0.92
N THR A 9 1.72 -19.21 -0.88
CA THR A 9 1.22 -18.42 -2.01
C THR A 9 2.02 -17.11 -2.07
N GLY A 10 3.17 -17.17 -2.73
CA GLY A 10 3.96 -16.00 -3.08
C GLY A 10 3.15 -15.09 -4.00
N PHE A 11 3.06 -13.81 -3.64
CA PHE A 11 2.44 -12.79 -4.46
C PHE A 11 3.23 -12.65 -5.77
N ALA A 12 2.55 -12.82 -6.91
CA ALA A 12 3.11 -12.58 -8.21
C ALA A 12 3.45 -11.08 -8.35
N ALA A 13 4.74 -10.75 -8.32
CA ALA A 13 5.25 -9.43 -8.64
C ALA A 13 5.19 -9.20 -10.15
N THR A 14 4.05 -8.73 -10.65
CA THR A 14 3.97 -8.19 -12.01
C THR A 14 4.57 -6.79 -12.00
N MET A 15 5.90 -6.69 -12.15
CA MET A 15 6.56 -5.42 -12.42
C MET A 15 6.21 -4.97 -13.84
N LEU A 16 5.22 -4.07 -13.97
CA LEU A 16 4.97 -3.36 -15.22
C LEU A 16 6.23 -2.57 -15.58
N ALA A 17 6.83 -2.95 -16.71
CA ALA A 17 8.05 -2.37 -17.24
C ALA A 17 7.92 -0.84 -17.42
N THR A 18 8.60 -0.08 -16.56
CA THR A 18 8.91 1.32 -16.84
C THR A 18 10.03 1.32 -17.87
N THR A 19 9.68 1.35 -19.15
CA THR A 19 10.64 1.63 -20.22
C THR A 19 11.16 3.05 -20.04
N PHE A 20 12.44 3.17 -19.69
CA PHE A 20 13.19 4.40 -19.81
C PHE A 20 13.34 4.74 -21.29
N SER A 21 12.62 5.72 -21.80
CA SER A 21 12.92 6.35 -23.09
C SER A 21 13.39 7.76 -22.83
N THR A 22 14.72 7.93 -22.84
CA THR A 22 15.33 9.22 -23.12
C THR A 22 15.50 9.35 -24.64
N THR A 23 15.51 10.61 -25.09
CA THR A 23 15.83 11.10 -26.44
C THR A 23 14.70 11.15 -27.47
N GLY A 24 14.63 12.29 -28.16
CA GLY A 24 14.03 12.41 -29.48
C GLY A 24 12.71 13.16 -29.52
N ALA A 25 12.75 14.40 -30.01
CA ALA A 25 11.58 15.15 -30.44
C ALA A 25 10.75 14.33 -31.44
N THR A 26 9.41 14.43 -31.36
CA THR A 26 8.46 14.79 -32.43
C THR A 26 7.05 14.40 -32.01
N GLU A 27 6.18 15.40 -31.92
CA GLU A 27 4.78 15.37 -32.33
C GLU A 27 4.01 14.05 -32.11
N ALA A 28 3.37 13.92 -30.94
CA ALA A 28 2.16 13.14 -30.81
C ALA A 28 1.24 13.84 -29.81
N GLN A 29 0.30 14.59 -30.36
CA GLN A 29 -0.81 15.20 -29.69
C GLN A 29 -1.71 14.10 -29.08
N ALA A 30 -1.35 13.61 -27.89
CA ALA A 30 -2.24 12.80 -27.08
C ALA A 30 -3.03 13.74 -26.18
N SER A 31 -4.23 14.11 -26.60
CA SER A 31 -5.21 14.83 -25.79
C SER A 31 -5.24 14.23 -24.38
N THR A 32 -4.98 15.08 -23.39
CA THR A 32 -5.01 14.78 -21.95
C THR A 32 -6.43 14.57 -21.42
N THR A 33 -7.28 13.89 -22.19
CA THR A 33 -8.62 13.46 -21.77
C THR A 33 -8.55 12.09 -21.09
N ALA A 34 -7.66 11.96 -20.11
CA ALA A 34 -7.71 10.90 -19.10
C ALA A 34 -7.85 11.50 -17.69
N GLN A 35 -8.19 12.78 -17.59
CA GLN A 35 -8.75 13.36 -16.38
C GLN A 35 -10.23 13.00 -16.34
N ASN A 36 -10.64 12.22 -15.34
CA ASN A 36 -12.03 11.82 -15.04
C ASN A 36 -12.55 10.58 -15.79
N GLN A 37 -11.74 9.52 -15.94
CA GLN A 37 -12.34 8.20 -16.08
C GLN A 37 -12.90 7.80 -14.71
N SER A 38 -14.18 8.04 -14.55
CA SER A 38 -14.96 7.82 -13.34
C SER A 38 -14.79 6.37 -12.90
N PHE A 39 -14.14 6.14 -11.75
CA PHE A 39 -14.01 4.83 -11.09
C PHE A 39 -15.35 4.34 -10.50
N THR A 40 -16.47 4.57 -11.19
CA THR A 40 -17.81 4.37 -10.63
C THR A 40 -18.33 2.94 -10.73
N ASP A 41 -17.73 2.08 -11.56
CA ASP A 41 -18.43 0.85 -11.97
C ASP A 41 -17.99 -0.44 -11.26
N ASN A 42 -17.02 -0.38 -10.34
CA ASN A 42 -16.54 -1.57 -9.62
C ASN A 42 -16.86 -1.50 -8.11
N THR A 43 -18.15 -1.43 -7.78
CA THR A 43 -18.67 -1.31 -6.40
C THR A 43 -18.09 -2.36 -5.45
N TYR A 44 -17.88 -3.59 -5.93
CA TYR A 44 -17.32 -4.68 -5.12
C TYR A 44 -15.83 -4.44 -4.78
N GLU A 45 -14.99 -4.21 -5.80
CA GLU A 45 -13.55 -3.98 -5.60
C GLU A 45 -13.27 -2.71 -4.79
N ASN A 46 -14.06 -1.66 -5.03
CA ASN A 46 -14.00 -0.41 -4.27
C ASN A 46 -14.35 -0.64 -2.78
N LYS A 47 -15.39 -1.42 -2.50
CA LYS A 47 -15.79 -1.78 -1.13
C LYS A 47 -14.76 -2.67 -0.45
N LYS A 48 -14.19 -3.63 -1.18
CA LYS A 48 -13.12 -4.50 -0.70
C LYS A 48 -11.86 -3.69 -0.34
N MET A 49 -11.41 -2.81 -1.23
CA MET A 49 -10.28 -1.91 -0.98
C MET A 49 -10.50 -1.05 0.27
N GLU A 50 -11.70 -0.50 0.43
CA GLU A 50 -12.05 0.26 1.62
C GLU A 50 -11.97 -0.59 2.88
N GLN A 51 -12.52 -1.81 2.87
CA GLN A 51 -12.47 -2.72 4.02
C GLN A 51 -11.04 -3.12 4.40
N GLU A 52 -10.21 -3.44 3.41
CA GLU A 52 -8.81 -3.81 3.62
C GLU A 52 -8.01 -2.64 4.24
N LEU A 53 -8.11 -1.44 3.66
CA LEU A 53 -7.45 -0.26 4.21
C LEU A 53 -7.99 0.11 5.58
N GLN A 54 -9.30 -0.01 5.80
CA GLN A 54 -9.93 0.28 7.09
C GLN A 54 -9.45 -0.67 8.19
N SER A 55 -9.18 -1.94 7.86
CA SER A 55 -8.59 -2.91 8.78
C SER A 55 -7.18 -2.49 9.17
N LEU A 56 -6.31 -2.24 8.18
CA LEU A 56 -4.94 -1.79 8.43
C LEU A 56 -4.94 -0.48 9.24
N TYR A 57 -5.80 0.47 8.89
CA TYR A 57 -5.92 1.77 9.57
C TYR A 57 -6.23 1.65 11.06
N LYS A 58 -7.08 0.69 11.45
CA LYS A 58 -7.41 0.44 12.86
C LYS A 58 -6.20 -0.07 13.65
N ASP A 59 -5.39 -0.90 13.01
CA ASP A 59 -4.20 -1.50 13.62
C ASP A 59 -2.99 -0.54 13.66
N VAL A 60 -3.00 0.58 12.93
CA VAL A 60 -1.84 1.50 12.89
C VAL A 60 -1.46 1.98 14.29
N ASN A 61 -2.43 2.23 15.16
CA ASN A 61 -2.14 2.68 16.52
C ASN A 61 -1.37 1.64 17.33
N SER A 62 -1.72 0.35 17.21
CA SER A 62 -1.00 -0.71 17.91
C SER A 62 0.41 -0.86 17.34
N LYS A 63 0.59 -0.76 16.01
CA LYS A 63 1.90 -0.76 15.37
C LYS A 63 2.76 0.45 15.77
N ILE A 64 2.18 1.65 15.92
CA ILE A 64 2.88 2.83 16.46
C ILE A 64 3.37 2.57 17.89
N LEU A 65 2.55 1.96 18.74
CA LEU A 65 2.95 1.61 20.10
C LEU A 65 4.09 0.57 20.11
N LEU A 66 4.01 -0.44 19.25
CA LEU A 66 5.07 -1.44 19.09
C LEU A 66 6.38 -0.81 18.61
N SER A 67 6.32 0.22 17.76
CA SER A 67 7.50 0.92 17.25
C SER A 67 8.25 1.77 18.28
N VAL A 68 7.74 1.92 19.50
CA VAL A 68 8.37 2.77 20.54
C VAL A 68 9.78 2.31 20.91
N SER A 69 10.04 1.00 20.87
CA SER A 69 11.37 0.44 21.13
C SER A 69 12.30 0.46 19.90
N GLN A 70 11.78 0.86 18.74
CA GLN A 70 12.49 0.84 17.47
C GLN A 70 12.97 2.24 17.09
N SER A 71 13.65 2.34 15.94
CA SER A 71 14.09 3.63 15.39
C SER A 71 12.93 4.64 15.33
N PRO A 72 13.15 5.91 15.72
CA PRO A 72 12.14 6.98 15.61
C PRO A 72 11.56 7.14 14.20
N TYR A 73 12.27 6.65 13.18
CA TYR A 73 11.78 6.48 11.82
C TYR A 73 10.38 5.85 11.77
N PHE A 74 10.18 4.70 12.41
CA PHE A 74 8.92 3.96 12.31
C PHE A 74 7.74 4.74 12.87
N LYS A 75 7.90 5.37 14.04
CA LYS A 75 6.86 6.21 14.63
C LYS A 75 6.46 7.35 13.69
N ARG A 76 7.44 8.00 13.06
CA ARG A 76 7.20 9.10 12.11
C ARG A 76 6.45 8.63 10.87
N GLU A 77 6.95 7.59 10.21
CA GLU A 77 6.36 7.10 8.97
C GLU A 77 4.97 6.48 9.20
N LEU A 78 4.77 5.70 10.26
CA LEU A 78 3.45 5.14 10.59
C LEU A 78 2.42 6.24 10.89
N THR A 79 2.84 7.31 11.57
CA THR A 79 1.96 8.47 11.83
C THR A 79 1.58 9.19 10.55
N ALA A 80 2.54 9.38 9.64
CA ALA A 80 2.29 10.00 8.33
C ALA A 80 1.38 9.12 7.46
N ALA A 81 1.64 7.82 7.40
CA ALA A 81 0.84 6.84 6.67
C ALA A 81 -0.59 6.77 7.22
N LYS A 82 -0.76 6.82 8.55
CA LYS A 82 -2.09 6.93 9.19
C LYS A 82 -2.87 8.15 8.69
N ALA A 83 -2.22 9.32 8.61
CA ALA A 83 -2.86 10.53 8.13
C ALA A 83 -3.28 10.40 6.65
N LYS A 84 -2.40 9.86 5.80
CA LYS A 84 -2.69 9.59 4.38
C LYS A 84 -3.88 8.63 4.22
N ALA A 85 -3.89 7.52 4.96
CA ALA A 85 -4.96 6.52 4.94
C ALA A 85 -6.30 7.13 5.38
N ASN A 86 -6.32 7.92 6.46
CA ASN A 86 -7.53 8.62 6.91
C ASN A 86 -8.09 9.57 5.83
N ILE A 87 -7.22 10.34 5.17
CA ILE A 87 -7.63 11.25 4.09
C ILE A 87 -8.18 10.45 2.90
N ALA A 88 -7.53 9.35 2.51
CA ALA A 88 -7.97 8.51 1.41
C ALA A 88 -9.34 7.87 1.68
N LEU A 89 -9.54 7.32 2.89
CA LEU A 89 -10.81 6.76 3.36
C LEU A 89 -11.92 7.82 3.37
N LYS A 90 -11.67 8.99 3.99
CA LYS A 90 -12.66 10.08 4.06
C LYS A 90 -13.07 10.62 2.69
N LYS A 91 -12.13 10.74 1.76
CA LYS A 91 -12.37 11.27 0.41
C LYS A 91 -12.88 10.21 -0.57
N LYS A 92 -13.03 8.95 -0.15
CA LYS A 92 -13.39 7.82 -1.02
C LYS A 92 -12.54 7.77 -2.30
N ASN A 93 -11.26 8.11 -2.18
CA ASN A 93 -10.35 8.16 -3.32
C ASN A 93 -9.60 6.82 -3.43
N TYR A 94 -10.13 5.90 -4.24
CA TYR A 94 -9.64 4.52 -4.33
C TYR A 94 -8.19 4.41 -4.81
N ALA A 95 -7.74 5.29 -5.72
CA ALA A 95 -6.34 5.34 -6.12
C ALA A 95 -5.41 5.67 -4.93
N LYS A 96 -5.80 6.64 -4.11
CA LYS A 96 -5.07 6.98 -2.88
C LYS A 96 -5.21 5.92 -1.79
N MET A 97 -6.32 5.18 -1.75
CA MET A 97 -6.48 4.06 -0.82
C MET A 97 -5.49 2.95 -1.15
N ALA A 98 -5.35 2.57 -2.42
CA ALA A 98 -4.39 1.55 -2.84
C ALA A 98 -2.95 1.94 -2.49
N GLN A 99 -2.57 3.21 -2.72
CA GLN A 99 -1.27 3.74 -2.32
C GLN A 99 -1.06 3.68 -0.80
N ALA A 100 -2.05 4.14 -0.02
CA ALA A 100 -1.96 4.14 1.43
C ALA A 100 -1.93 2.71 2.02
N LYS A 101 -2.64 1.77 1.40
CA LYS A 101 -2.63 0.35 1.78
C LYS A 101 -1.21 -0.23 1.62
N ALA A 102 -0.63 -0.11 0.43
CA ALA A 102 0.70 -0.61 0.16
C ALA A 102 1.77 0.03 1.07
N GLU A 103 1.64 1.32 1.37
CA GLU A 103 2.54 2.02 2.29
C GLU A 103 2.43 1.47 3.72
N LEU A 104 1.21 1.22 4.22
CA LEU A 104 0.99 0.63 5.54
C LEU A 104 1.48 -0.81 5.64
N GLU A 105 1.18 -1.65 4.65
CA GLU A 105 1.66 -3.05 4.60
C GLU A 105 3.19 -3.10 4.63
N ARG A 106 3.86 -2.29 3.79
CA ARG A 106 5.33 -2.21 3.79
C ARG A 106 5.88 -1.80 5.16
N LEU A 107 5.31 -0.77 5.79
CA LEU A 107 5.77 -0.31 7.10
C LEU A 107 5.54 -1.33 8.21
N TYR A 108 4.45 -2.11 8.13
CA TYR A 108 4.17 -3.19 9.08
C TYR A 108 5.18 -4.31 8.93
N ASP A 109 5.46 -4.74 7.70
CA ASP A 109 6.45 -5.77 7.42
C ASP A 109 7.85 -5.34 7.82
N GLU A 110 8.25 -4.10 7.53
CA GLU A 110 9.54 -3.55 7.95
C GLU A 110 9.66 -3.46 9.47
N LEU A 111 8.59 -3.06 10.16
CA LEU A 111 8.56 -3.03 11.61
C LEU A 111 8.66 -4.44 12.20
N ASP A 112 7.92 -5.41 11.65
CA ASP A 112 7.92 -6.79 12.13
C ASP A 112 9.28 -7.46 11.89
N ARG A 113 9.95 -7.19 10.76
CA ARG A 113 11.34 -7.60 10.50
C ARG A 113 12.34 -6.97 11.47
N SER A 114 12.13 -5.70 11.83
CA SER A 114 12.99 -4.99 12.80
C SER A 114 12.82 -5.55 14.22
N LEU A 115 11.60 -5.92 14.60
CA LEU A 115 11.28 -6.49 15.91
C LEU A 115 11.69 -7.96 16.03
N TYR A 116 11.56 -8.73 14.94
CA TYR A 116 11.77 -10.16 14.92
C TYR A 116 12.66 -10.58 13.74
N PRO A 117 13.95 -10.23 13.76
CA PRO A 117 14.86 -10.50 12.65
C PRO A 117 15.05 -12.01 12.40
N ASP A 118 14.93 -12.85 13.43
CA ASP A 118 15.14 -14.30 13.33
C ASP A 118 13.99 -15.05 12.62
N ASN A 119 12.87 -14.37 12.32
CA ASN A 119 11.71 -14.97 11.66
C ASN A 119 11.74 -14.86 10.12
N TYR A 120 12.83 -14.34 9.55
CA TYR A 120 12.99 -14.05 8.12
C TYR A 120 14.36 -14.49 7.61
#